data_AF-A0A1I1IBD7-F1
#
_entry.id   AF-A0A1I1IBD7-F1
#
_cell.length_a   1.000
_cell.length_b   1.000
_cell.length_c   1.000
_cell.angle_alpha   90.00
_cell.angle_beta   90.00
_cell.angle_gamma   90.00
#
_symmetry.space_group_name_H-M   'P 1'
#
loop_
_entity.id
_entity.type
_entity.pdbx_description
1 polymer ?
#
loop_
_entity_poly.entity_id
_entity_poly.type
_entity_poly.pdbx_seq_one_letter_code
_entity_poly.pdbx_strand_id
1 'polypeptide(L)' 'MDKKQLEAELSEKKKELEAARKHYNEEEDSKAGPYAEVEYKEEIRRLEIEVSSLENKLKDL' A
#
# COMPACT_ATOMS: atom_id res chain seq x y z
N MET A 1 10.78 -8.98 16.91
CA MET A 1 10.60 -9.05 15.45
C MET A 1 11.97 -8.82 14.85
N ASP A 2 12.51 -9.79 14.12
CA ASP A 2 13.85 -9.67 13.54
C ASP A 2 13.85 -8.70 12.36
N LYS A 3 14.95 -7.96 12.16
CA LYS A 3 15.12 -7.00 11.06
C LYS A 3 14.73 -7.59 9.69
N LYS A 4 15.12 -8.85 9.45
CA LYS A 4 14.77 -9.60 8.22
C LYS A 4 13.27 -9.85 8.05
N GLN A 5 12.53 -10.05 9.14
CA GLN A 5 11.08 -10.22 9.07
C GLN A 5 10.40 -8.90 8.71
N LEU A 6 10.85 -7.79 9.28
CA LEU A 6 10.38 -6.45 8.94
C LEU A 6 10.69 -6.07 7.49
N GLU A 7 11.87 -6.43 6.97
CA GLU A 7 12.21 -6.20 5.56
C GLU A 7 11.33 -7.02 4.61
N ALA A 8 11.01 -8.27 4.98
CA ALA A 8 10.10 -9.12 4.20
C ALA A 8 8.67 -8.56 4.20
N GLU A 9 8.16 -8.18 5.37
CA GLU A 9 6.82 -7.59 5.53
C GLU A 9 6.71 -6.25 4.78
N LEU A 10 7.75 -5.41 4.86
CA LEU A 10 7.84 -4.17 4.09
C LEU A 10 7.84 -4.43 2.58
N SER A 11 8.57 -5.45 2.11
CA SER A 11 8.60 -5.80 0.69
C SER A 11 7.24 -6.29 0.20
N GLU A 12 6.54 -7.10 1.00
CA GLU A 12 5.19 -7.56 0.70
C GLU A 12 4.21 -6.40 0.63
N LYS A 13 4.22 -5.50 1.63
CA LYS A 13 3.35 -4.31 1.66
C LYS A 13 3.61 -3.34 0.53
N LYS A 14 4.86 -3.19 0.08
CA LYS A 14 5.18 -2.40 -1.13
C LYS A 14 4.59 -3.02 -2.40
N LYS A 15 4.58 -4.36 -2.52
CA LYS A 15 3.93 -5.04 -3.65
C LYS A 15 2.42 -4.89 -3.61
N GLU A 16 1.79 -5.01 -2.44
CA GLU A 16 0.36 -4.74 -2.26
C GLU A 16 0.01 -3.31 -2.68
N LEU A 17 0.80 -2.32 -2.24
CA LEU A 17 0.61 -0.92 -2.62
C LEU A 17 0.73 -0.70 -4.13
N GLU A 18 1.72 -1.32 -4.78
CA GLU A 18 1.89 -1.23 -6.24
C GLU A 18 0.71 -1.90 -6.99
N ALA A 19 0.25 -3.05 -6.52
CA ALA A 19 -0.91 -3.74 -7.08
C ALA A 19 -2.19 -2.90 -6.93
N ALA A 20 -2.45 -2.33 -5.75
CA ALA A 20 -3.59 -1.46 -5.50
C ALA A 20 -3.57 -0.21 -6.38
N ARG A 21 -2.39 0.42 -6.57
CA ARG A 21 -2.22 1.57 -7.47
C ARG A 21 -2.48 1.19 -8.93
N LYS A 22 -2.00 0.01 -9.36
CA LYS A 22 -2.24 -0.48 -10.72
C LYS A 22 -3.72 -0.76 -10.95
N HIS A 23 -4.37 -1.43 -10.01
CA HIS A 23 -5.79 -1.74 -10.07
C HIS A 23 -6.64 -0.46 -10.10
N TYR A 24 -6.32 0.52 -9.26
CA TYR A 24 -6.96 1.84 -9.30
C TYR A 24 -6.82 2.51 -10.67
N ASN A 25 -5.62 2.47 -11.26
CA ASN A 25 -5.41 3.07 -12.58
C ASN A 25 -6.22 2.35 -13.68
N GLU A 26 -6.29 1.02 -13.63
CA GLU A 26 -7.11 0.21 -14.55
C GLU A 26 -8.62 0.44 -14.36
N GLU A 27 -9.09 0.67 -13.13
CA GLU A 27 -10.50 1.01 -12.83
C GLU A 27 -10.87 2.47 -13.09
N GLU A 28 -9.94 3.41 -12.89
CA GLU A 28 -10.11 4.82 -13.27
C GLU A 28 -10.31 4.94 -14.78
N ASP A 29 -9.52 4.20 -15.58
CA ASP A 29 -9.71 4.06 -17.03
C ASP A 29 -11.08 3.43 -17.38
N SER A 30 -11.61 2.57 -16.51
CA SER A 30 -12.91 1.89 -16.70
C SER A 30 -14.13 2.73 -16.29
N LYS A 31 -13.94 4.00 -15.86
CA LYS A 31 -15.00 4.88 -15.31
C LYS A 31 -15.70 4.27 -14.09
N ALA A 32 -14.96 3.63 -13.20
CA ALA A 32 -15.49 3.29 -11.90
C ALA A 32 -16.01 4.57 -11.22
N GLY A 33 -17.27 4.56 -10.78
CA GLY A 33 -17.93 5.76 -10.25
C GLY A 33 -17.21 6.35 -9.02
N PRO A 34 -17.60 7.56 -8.58
CA PRO A 34 -16.91 8.29 -7.51
C PRO A 34 -16.83 7.54 -6.17
N TYR A 35 -17.68 6.54 -5.94
CA TYR A 35 -17.62 5.69 -4.76
C TYR A 35 -16.41 4.73 -4.78
N ALA A 36 -16.15 4.09 -5.92
CA ALA A 36 -15.00 3.22 -6.10
C ALA A 36 -13.69 4.02 -6.00
N GLU A 37 -13.66 5.24 -6.54
CA GLU A 37 -12.49 6.13 -6.44
C GLU A 37 -12.10 6.42 -4.98
N VAL A 38 -13.10 6.63 -4.10
CA VAL A 38 -12.88 6.87 -2.67
C VAL A 38 -12.36 5.61 -1.97
N GLU A 39 -12.98 4.46 -2.21
CA GLU A 39 -12.55 3.18 -1.60
C GLU A 39 -11.09 2.84 -1.97
N TYR A 40 -10.72 3.01 -3.25
CA TYR A 40 -9.34 2.79 -3.68
C TYR A 40 -8.35 3.78 -3.07
N LYS A 41 -8.72 5.06 -2.97
CA LYS A 41 -7.88 6.07 -2.31
C LYS A 41 -7.68 5.75 -0.83
N GLU A 42 -8.70 5.25 -0.15
CA GLU A 42 -8.58 4.82 1.25
C GLU A 42 -7.70 3.58 1.41
N GLU A 43 -7.78 2.63 0.48
CA GLU A 43 -6.92 1.43 0.47
C GLU A 43 -5.44 1.79 0.24
N ILE A 44 -5.16 2.56 -0.81
CA ILE A 44 -3.80 3.05 -1.12
C ILE A 44 -3.23 3.80 0.08
N ARG A 45 -4.01 4.70 0.68
CA ARG A 45 -3.57 5.49 1.83
C ARG A 45 -3.28 4.63 3.06
N ARG A 46 -4.06 3.58 3.32
CA ARG A 46 -3.78 2.61 4.40
C ARG A 46 -2.46 1.90 4.18
N LEU A 47 -2.24 1.40 2.97
CA LEU A 47 -1.00 0.71 2.59
C LEU A 47 0.23 1.63 2.70
N GLU A 48 0.10 2.90 2.30
CA GLU A 48 1.17 3.90 2.47
C GLU A 48 1.53 4.16 3.94
N ILE A 49 0.52 4.20 4.82
CA ILE A 49 0.73 4.36 6.27
C ILE A 49 1.40 3.12 6.85
N GLU A 50 0.98 1.91 6.47
CA GLU A 50 1.62 0.66 6.90
C GLU A 50 3.08 0.58 6.44
N VAL A 51 3.35 0.87 5.17
CA VAL A 51 4.71 0.92 4.62
C VAL A 51 5.56 1.93 5.40
N SER A 52 5.06 3.15 5.63
CA SER A 52 5.78 4.17 6.39
C SER A 52 6.04 3.76 7.84
N SER A 53 5.07 3.10 8.48
CA SER A 53 5.22 2.56 9.84
C SER A 53 6.30 1.49 9.90
N LEU A 54 6.32 0.57 8.92
CA LEU A 54 7.32 -0.48 8.81
C LEU A 54 8.71 0.09 8.53
N GLU A 55 8.84 1.09 7.66
CA GLU A 55 10.11 1.79 7.39
C GLU A 55 10.64 2.50 8.64
N ASN A 56 9.78 3.14 9.43
CA ASN A 56 10.19 3.77 10.68
C ASN A 56 10.65 2.72 11.71
N LYS A 57 9.89 1.63 11.88
CA LYS A 57 10.32 0.50 12.74
C LYS A 57 11.67 -0.08 12.32
N LEU A 58 11.95 -0.12 11.01
CA LEU A 58 13.23 -0.58 10.47
C LEU A 58 14.38 0.42 10.70
N LYS A 59 14.09 1.72 10.77
CA LYS A 59 15.07 2.76 11.10
C LYS A 59 15.40 2.80 12.59
N ASP A 60 14.42 2.48 13.44
CA ASP A 60 14.56 2.47 14.90
C ASP A 60 15.24 1.18 15.43
N LEU A 61 15.59 0.22 14.55
CA LEU A 61 16.28 -1.05 14.82
C LEU A 61 17.77 -1.02 14.50
#